data_AF-A0A642UVX0-F1
#
_entry.id   AF-A0A642UVX0-F1
#
_cell.length_a   1.000
_cell.length_b   1.000
_cell.length_c   1.000
_cell.angle_alpha   90.00
_cell.angle_beta   90.00
_cell.angle_gamma   90.00
#
_symmetry.space_group_name_H-M   'P 1'
#
loop_
_entity.id
_entity.type
_entity.pdbx_description
1 polymer ?
#
loop_
_entity_poly.entity_id
_entity_poly.type
_entity_poly.pdbx_seq_one_letter_code
_entity_poly.pdbx_strand_id
1 'polypeptide(L)'
;MVASVASAATVHGRVDNVPEDIVEYHQQRNIVVANDANYPSRISLEVFEIGKPEPSLVPVFGDYSFTIEDLKPGNYSMLINSYDFALNQARLRIDVDEDDSVEVYPDDYVLGTNITAAVAGTSEDPVVLSVISVKNFYETPKGSLMGLIMNSPLGPVFKNKWLSGIFIASLSMLLAPKLLEIFAPEVAKSIKEAQEEVNRERQQEREAKLARKAQQAKK
;
A
#
# COMPACT_ATOMS: atom_id res chain seq x y z
N MET A 1 -25.28 -41.74 42.95
CA MET A 1 -24.46 -40.63 42.43
C MET A 1 -24.20 -40.94 40.97
N VAL A 2 -24.93 -40.28 40.07
CA VAL A 2 -24.63 -40.36 38.63
C VAL A 2 -23.52 -39.37 38.40
N ALA A 3 -22.36 -39.84 37.95
CA ALA A 3 -21.30 -38.95 37.50
C ALA A 3 -21.85 -38.18 36.30
N SER A 4 -22.06 -36.87 36.48
CA SER A 4 -22.25 -35.96 35.37
C SER A 4 -20.97 -36.04 34.54
N VAL A 5 -21.06 -36.70 33.38
CA VAL A 5 -20.04 -36.56 32.36
C VAL A 5 -20.17 -35.12 31.93
N ALA A 6 -19.21 -34.28 32.32
CA ALA A 6 -19.15 -32.91 31.86
C ALA A 6 -19.07 -32.97 30.34
N SER A 7 -20.20 -32.70 29.70
CA SER A 7 -20.27 -32.49 28.28
C SER A 7 -19.55 -31.18 27.97
N ALA A 8 -18.89 -31.15 26.83
CA ALA A 8 -18.05 -30.04 26.45
C ALA A 8 -18.39 -29.67 25.01
N ALA A 9 -18.73 -28.41 24.82
CA ALA A 9 -19.14 -27.88 23.54
C ALA A 9 -17.92 -27.66 22.63
N THR A 10 -18.14 -27.72 21.32
CA THR A 10 -17.11 -27.48 20.30
C THR A 10 -17.61 -26.42 19.32
N VAL A 11 -16.77 -25.44 19.02
CA VAL A 11 -17.04 -24.40 18.01
C VAL A 11 -16.16 -24.65 16.79
N HIS A 12 -16.77 -24.65 15.62
CA HIS A 12 -16.06 -24.68 14.34
C HIS A 12 -16.14 -23.33 13.64
N GLY A 13 -15.06 -22.93 12.99
CA GLY A 13 -15.03 -21.74 12.17
C GLY A 13 -14.02 -21.79 11.04
N ARG A 14 -14.10 -20.81 10.14
CA ARG A 14 -13.15 -20.65 9.04
C ARG A 14 -12.96 -19.18 8.67
N VAL A 15 -11.78 -18.87 8.14
CA VAL A 15 -11.52 -17.58 7.48
C VAL A 15 -11.75 -17.74 5.98
N ASP A 16 -12.68 -16.96 5.44
CA ASP A 16 -13.14 -17.01 4.05
C ASP A 16 -12.68 -15.78 3.26
N ASN A 17 -12.79 -15.84 1.93
CA ASN A 17 -12.31 -14.82 0.99
C ASN A 17 -10.81 -14.50 1.13
N VAL A 18 -10.00 -15.47 1.58
CA VAL A 18 -8.54 -15.32 1.53
C VAL A 18 -8.12 -15.35 0.06
N PRO A 19 -7.46 -14.31 -0.48
CA PRO A 19 -7.08 -14.29 -1.89
C PRO A 19 -6.17 -15.49 -2.21
N GLU A 20 -6.48 -16.24 -3.27
CA GLU A 20 -5.68 -17.43 -3.65
C GLU A 20 -4.27 -17.04 -4.13
N ASP A 21 -4.18 -15.90 -4.83
CA ASP A 21 -2.92 -15.37 -5.38
C ASP A 21 -2.48 -14.09 -4.66
N ILE A 22 -2.23 -14.18 -3.35
CA ILE A 22 -1.67 -13.06 -2.58
C ILE A 22 -0.34 -12.60 -3.20
N VAL A 23 0.45 -13.52 -3.76
CA VAL A 23 1.68 -13.20 -4.50
C VAL A 23 1.39 -12.35 -5.74
N GLU A 24 0.36 -12.67 -6.54
CA GLU A 24 0.01 -11.88 -7.72
C GLU A 24 -0.60 -10.52 -7.34
N TYR A 25 -1.40 -10.46 -6.27
CA TYR A 25 -1.89 -9.21 -5.68
C TYR A 25 -0.76 -8.28 -5.22
N HIS A 26 0.27 -8.85 -4.58
CA HIS A 26 1.44 -8.10 -4.17
C HIS A 26 2.36 -7.74 -5.34
N GLN A 27 2.50 -8.59 -6.36
CA GLN A 27 3.26 -8.31 -7.58
C GLN A 27 2.60 -7.17 -8.40
N GLN A 28 1.27 -7.19 -8.58
CA GLN A 28 0.52 -6.09 -9.21
C GLN A 28 0.72 -4.75 -8.50
N ARG A 29 1.01 -4.79 -7.18
CA ARG A 29 1.26 -3.60 -6.36
C ARG A 29 2.73 -3.36 -6.02
N ASN A 30 3.64 -4.17 -6.58
CA ASN A 30 5.09 -4.11 -6.36
C ASN A 30 5.50 -4.16 -4.87
N ILE A 31 4.82 -5.00 -4.09
CA ILE A 31 5.04 -5.19 -2.64
C ILE A 31 5.84 -6.48 -2.42
N VAL A 32 6.93 -6.40 -1.65
CA VAL A 32 7.71 -7.58 -1.26
C VAL A 32 7.06 -8.22 -0.03
N VAL A 33 6.66 -9.48 -0.14
CA VAL A 33 6.10 -10.25 0.98
C VAL A 33 7.24 -11.01 1.64
N ALA A 34 7.43 -10.80 2.95
CA ALA A 34 8.28 -11.67 3.75
C ALA A 34 7.44 -12.89 4.18
N ASN A 35 7.96 -14.11 3.94
CA ASN A 35 7.46 -15.41 4.44
C ASN A 35 6.52 -16.26 3.55
N ASP A 36 6.81 -16.38 2.25
CA ASP A 36 6.37 -17.49 1.36
C ASP A 36 5.12 -18.28 1.79
N ALA A 37 3.95 -17.71 1.50
CA ALA A 37 2.63 -18.35 1.50
C ALA A 37 2.12 -19.00 2.82
N ASN A 38 2.85 -18.97 3.93
CA ASN A 38 2.36 -19.51 5.21
C ASN A 38 1.50 -18.49 5.98
N TYR A 39 0.41 -18.05 5.36
CA TYR A 39 -0.52 -17.09 5.95
C TYR A 39 -1.34 -17.64 7.12
N PRO A 40 -1.77 -18.92 7.16
CA PRO A 40 -2.51 -19.45 8.30
C PRO A 40 -1.77 -19.32 9.64
N SER A 41 -0.46 -19.56 9.67
CA SER A 41 0.34 -19.42 10.91
C SER A 41 0.50 -17.96 11.40
N ARG A 42 0.04 -16.99 10.61
CA ARG A 42 0.07 -15.55 10.92
C ARG A 42 -1.29 -15.01 11.34
N ILE A 43 -2.23 -15.92 11.62
CA ILE A 43 -3.51 -15.63 12.25
C ILE A 43 -3.40 -16.11 13.71
N SER A 44 -3.50 -15.18 14.65
CA SER A 44 -3.62 -15.50 16.07
C SER A 44 -5.10 -15.58 16.43
N LEU A 45 -5.50 -16.70 17.02
CA LEU A 45 -6.83 -16.89 17.59
C LEU A 45 -6.69 -17.24 19.06
N GLU A 46 -7.28 -16.39 19.90
CA GLU A 46 -7.23 -16.47 21.35
C GLU A 46 -8.64 -16.53 21.90
N VAL A 47 -8.91 -17.49 22.79
CA VAL A 47 -10.21 -17.66 23.45
C VAL A 47 -9.99 -17.58 24.95
N PHE A 48 -10.75 -16.73 25.64
CA PHE A 48 -10.71 -16.66 27.10
C PHE A 48 -12.12 -16.56 27.67
N GLU A 49 -12.32 -17.20 28.82
CA GLU A 49 -13.55 -17.08 29.58
C GLU A 49 -13.66 -15.67 30.15
N ILE A 50 -14.83 -15.04 29.99
CA ILE A 50 -15.04 -13.66 30.44
C ILE A 50 -14.89 -13.60 31.97
N GLY A 51 -13.95 -12.77 32.42
CA GLY A 51 -13.60 -12.64 33.84
C GLY A 51 -12.39 -13.49 34.28
N LYS A 52 -11.84 -14.32 33.38
CA LYS A 52 -10.56 -15.01 33.59
C LYS A 52 -9.48 -14.45 32.66
N PRO A 53 -8.26 -14.23 33.16
CA PRO A 53 -7.21 -13.56 32.37
C PRO A 53 -6.40 -14.50 31.48
N GLU A 54 -6.58 -15.82 31.57
CA GLU A 54 -5.76 -16.80 30.86
C GLU A 54 -6.38 -17.17 29.50
N PRO A 55 -5.77 -16.77 28.37
CA PRO A 55 -6.24 -17.17 27.06
C PRO A 55 -5.76 -18.57 26.69
N SER A 56 -6.63 -19.29 25.99
CA SER A 56 -6.31 -20.50 25.24
C SER A 56 -6.01 -20.13 23.80
N LEU A 57 -4.83 -20.54 23.32
CA LEU A 57 -4.44 -20.36 21.93
C LEU A 57 -5.07 -21.46 21.08
N VAL A 58 -5.71 -21.06 19.98
CA VAL A 58 -6.36 -21.99 19.06
C VAL A 58 -5.62 -21.95 17.72
N PRO A 59 -5.11 -23.09 17.23
CA PRO A 59 -4.42 -23.13 15.96
C PRO A 59 -5.39 -22.91 14.79
N VAL A 60 -4.93 -22.19 13.78
CA VAL A 60 -5.60 -22.09 12.48
C VAL A 60 -4.91 -23.06 11.52
N PHE A 61 -5.69 -23.95 10.91
CA PHE A 61 -5.21 -24.98 10.00
C PHE A 61 -4.87 -24.42 8.62
N GLY A 62 -4.19 -25.22 7.81
CA GLY A 62 -3.72 -24.81 6.47
C GLY A 62 -4.83 -24.40 5.49
N ASP A 63 -6.05 -24.88 5.72
CA ASP A 63 -7.26 -24.53 4.98
C ASP A 63 -8.02 -23.33 5.58
N TYR A 64 -7.39 -22.61 6.51
CA TYR A 64 -7.98 -21.49 7.25
C TYR A 64 -9.16 -21.86 8.16
N SER A 65 -9.38 -23.15 8.43
CA SER A 65 -10.32 -23.61 9.45
C SER A 65 -9.72 -23.54 10.86
N PHE A 66 -10.57 -23.48 11.87
CA PHE A 66 -10.19 -23.58 13.28
C PHE A 66 -11.27 -24.31 14.05
N THR A 67 -10.89 -24.91 15.18
CA THR A 67 -11.82 -25.61 16.07
C THR A 67 -11.46 -25.31 17.52
N ILE A 68 -12.46 -24.91 18.30
CA ILE A 68 -12.34 -24.65 19.73
C ILE A 68 -13.01 -25.82 20.44
N GLU A 69 -12.21 -26.65 21.08
CA GLU A 69 -12.67 -27.87 21.76
C GLU A 69 -12.84 -27.61 23.26
N ASP A 70 -13.58 -28.51 23.90
CA ASP A 70 -13.71 -28.61 25.35
C ASP A 70 -14.24 -27.34 26.06
N LEU A 71 -15.12 -26.57 25.41
CA LEU A 71 -15.77 -25.42 26.03
C LEU A 71 -16.80 -25.89 27.06
N LYS A 72 -16.71 -25.34 28.28
CA LYS A 72 -17.70 -25.60 29.34
C LYS A 72 -18.83 -24.57 29.24
N PRO A 73 -19.99 -24.83 29.87
CA PRO A 73 -21.03 -23.82 30.00
C PRO A 73 -20.47 -22.52 30.60
N GLY A 74 -20.72 -21.39 29.93
CA GLY A 74 -20.10 -20.11 30.26
C GLY A 74 -20.10 -19.12 29.11
N ASN A 75 -19.49 -17.95 29.36
CA ASN A 75 -19.34 -16.90 28.37
C ASN A 75 -17.86 -16.70 28.06
N TYR A 76 -17.51 -16.67 26.78
CA TYR A 76 -16.14 -16.54 26.30
C TYR A 76 -16.02 -15.38 25.33
N SER A 77 -14.83 -14.79 25.26
CA SER A 77 -14.48 -13.88 24.18
C SER A 77 -13.40 -14.51 23.32
N MET A 78 -13.64 -14.48 22.01
CA MET A 78 -12.70 -14.89 21.00
C MET A 78 -12.11 -13.65 20.34
N LEU A 79 -10.79 -13.52 20.39
CA LEU A 79 -10.02 -12.52 19.67
C LEU A 79 -9.33 -13.19 18.50
N ILE A 80 -9.52 -12.63 17.31
CA ILE A 80 -8.85 -13.08 16.10
C ILE A 80 -8.14 -11.90 15.43
N ASN A 81 -6.86 -12.09 15.16
CA ASN A 81 -6.03 -11.09 14.51
C ASN A 81 -5.13 -11.74 13.47
N SER A 82 -5.13 -11.23 12.26
CA SER A 82 -4.18 -11.61 11.23
C SER A 82 -3.11 -10.53 11.09
N TYR A 83 -1.85 -10.91 10.90
CA TYR A 83 -0.82 -9.94 10.53
C TYR A 83 -1.00 -9.44 9.09
N ASP A 84 -1.56 -10.24 8.18
CA ASP A 84 -1.62 -9.92 6.76
C ASP A 84 -3.00 -9.43 6.29
N PHE A 85 -4.06 -9.72 7.05
CA PHE A 85 -5.43 -9.42 6.65
C PHE A 85 -6.18 -8.59 7.68
N ALA A 86 -7.06 -7.73 7.20
CA ALA A 86 -8.13 -7.15 7.99
C ALA A 86 -9.37 -8.04 7.84
N LEU A 87 -9.88 -8.54 8.97
CA LEU A 87 -11.08 -9.36 9.03
C LEU A 87 -12.31 -8.48 9.28
N ASN A 88 -13.48 -8.96 8.87
CA ASN A 88 -14.76 -8.32 9.14
C ASN A 88 -15.12 -8.26 10.62
N GLN A 89 -14.63 -9.21 11.39
CA GLN A 89 -14.78 -9.28 12.84
C GLN A 89 -13.43 -9.64 13.44
N ALA A 90 -12.99 -8.84 14.41
CA ALA A 90 -11.75 -9.09 15.18
C ALA A 90 -12.06 -9.69 16.55
N ARG A 91 -13.31 -9.56 17.01
CA ARG A 91 -13.75 -10.02 18.32
C ARG A 91 -15.16 -10.59 18.23
N LEU A 92 -15.34 -11.78 18.79
CA LEU A 92 -16.63 -12.43 18.92
C LEU A 92 -16.85 -12.82 20.39
N ARG A 93 -18.11 -12.97 20.74
CA ARG A 93 -18.53 -13.57 22.01
C ARG A 93 -19.16 -14.92 21.72
N ILE A 94 -18.84 -15.88 22.57
CA ILE A 94 -19.32 -17.26 22.51
C ILE A 94 -20.04 -17.50 23.82
N ASP A 95 -21.34 -17.77 23.75
CA ASP A 95 -22.14 -18.18 24.89
C ASP A 95 -22.41 -19.67 24.76
N VAL A 96 -22.08 -20.43 25.81
CA VAL A 96 -22.28 -21.88 25.91
C VAL A 96 -23.27 -22.12 27.05
N ASP A 97 -24.43 -22.69 26.73
CA ASP A 97 -25.48 -22.96 27.73
C ASP A 97 -25.24 -24.30 28.44
N GLU A 98 -26.04 -24.59 29.48
CA GLU A 98 -25.95 -25.82 30.28
C GLU A 98 -26.28 -27.10 29.49
N ASP A 99 -26.94 -26.97 28.34
CA ASP A 99 -27.25 -28.06 27.41
C ASP A 99 -26.21 -28.21 26.28
N ASP A 100 -25.07 -27.52 26.41
CA ASP A 100 -23.99 -27.42 25.42
C ASP A 100 -24.39 -26.78 24.09
N SER A 101 -25.54 -26.10 24.04
CA SER A 101 -25.84 -25.22 22.92
C SER A 101 -24.85 -24.06 22.89
N VAL A 102 -24.43 -23.71 21.68
CA VAL A 102 -23.42 -22.68 21.44
C VAL A 102 -24.03 -21.60 20.58
N GLU A 103 -23.87 -20.36 21.00
CA GLU A 103 -24.19 -19.18 20.20
C GLU A 103 -22.95 -18.29 20.09
N VAL A 104 -22.58 -17.97 18.85
CA VAL A 104 -21.46 -17.08 18.54
C VAL A 104 -21.98 -15.82 17.87
N TYR A 105 -21.60 -14.65 18.38
CA TYR A 105 -22.02 -13.38 17.81
C TYR A 105 -20.91 -12.32 17.84
N PRO A 106 -20.97 -11.31 16.96
CA PRO A 106 -20.04 -10.18 16.99
C PRO A 106 -20.07 -9.46 18.33
N ASP A 107 -18.89 -9.19 18.90
CA ASP A 107 -18.75 -8.41 20.13
C ASP A 107 -18.34 -6.97 19.78
N ASP A 108 -19.34 -6.19 19.36
CA ASP A 108 -19.18 -4.77 19.07
C ASP A 108 -19.16 -3.97 20.38
N TYR A 109 -18.15 -3.10 20.58
CA TYR A 109 -18.01 -2.24 21.77
C TYR A 109 -19.19 -1.26 22.01
N VAL A 110 -20.19 -1.25 21.13
CA VAL A 110 -21.36 -0.37 21.20
C VAL A 110 -22.46 -1.11 21.95
N LEU A 111 -22.80 -0.57 23.14
CA LEU A 111 -23.91 -0.99 23.99
C LEU A 111 -25.16 -1.39 23.18
N GLY A 112 -25.43 -2.69 23.15
CA GLY A 112 -26.56 -3.30 22.45
C GLY A 112 -26.08 -4.41 21.52
N THR A 113 -25.81 -5.59 22.07
CA THR A 113 -25.50 -6.81 21.31
C THR A 113 -26.61 -7.05 20.29
N ASN A 114 -26.28 -6.97 19.00
CA ASN A 114 -27.24 -7.25 17.96
C ASN A 114 -27.36 -8.78 17.79
N ILE A 115 -28.20 -9.38 18.64
CA ILE A 115 -28.45 -10.82 18.75
C ILE A 115 -28.93 -11.46 17.43
N THR A 116 -29.34 -10.64 16.45
CA THR A 116 -29.79 -11.11 15.12
C THR A 116 -28.67 -11.66 14.24
N ALA A 117 -27.39 -11.52 14.63
CA ALA A 117 -26.24 -12.07 13.92
C ALA A 117 -25.63 -13.33 14.59
N ALA A 118 -26.35 -13.94 15.54
CA ALA A 118 -25.89 -15.16 16.20
C ALA A 118 -25.81 -16.34 15.20
N VAL A 119 -24.72 -17.10 15.28
CA VAL A 119 -24.46 -18.31 14.51
C VAL A 119 -24.16 -19.43 15.49
N ALA A 120 -24.64 -20.64 15.22
CA ALA A 120 -24.47 -21.78 16.13
C ALA A 120 -23.00 -22.24 16.23
N GLY A 121 -22.18 -21.95 15.21
CA GLY A 121 -20.76 -22.30 15.20
C GLY A 121 -20.52 -23.81 15.18
N THR A 122 -21.42 -24.57 14.54
CA THR A 122 -21.33 -26.03 14.43
C THR A 122 -20.54 -26.45 13.19
N SER A 123 -20.28 -27.75 13.02
CA SER A 123 -19.63 -28.23 11.79
C SER A 123 -20.50 -28.02 10.53
N GLU A 124 -21.83 -27.99 10.67
CA GLU A 124 -22.74 -27.74 9.55
C GLU A 124 -22.94 -26.24 9.28
N ASP A 125 -22.86 -25.42 10.33
CA ASP A 125 -22.97 -23.96 10.27
C ASP A 125 -21.81 -23.29 11.02
N PRO A 126 -20.60 -23.28 10.41
CA PRO A 126 -19.39 -22.79 11.08
C PRO A 126 -19.36 -21.26 11.14
N VAL A 127 -18.63 -20.73 12.11
CA VAL A 127 -18.36 -19.29 12.22
C VAL A 127 -17.51 -18.83 11.03
N VAL A 128 -18.06 -17.98 10.17
CA VAL A 128 -17.36 -17.47 8.98
C VAL A 128 -16.81 -16.07 9.20
N LEU A 129 -15.50 -15.92 9.05
CA LEU A 129 -14.78 -14.65 9.14
C LEU A 129 -14.23 -14.26 7.78
N SER A 130 -14.69 -13.14 7.24
CA SER A 130 -14.30 -12.71 5.88
C SER A 130 -13.11 -11.77 5.92
N VAL A 131 -12.12 -12.01 5.05
CA VAL A 131 -11.07 -11.03 4.75
C VAL A 131 -11.69 -9.85 3.99
N ILE A 132 -11.59 -8.64 4.55
CA ILE A 132 -12.03 -7.40 3.89
C ILE A 132 -10.90 -6.80 3.06
N SER A 133 -9.66 -6.86 3.55
CA SER A 133 -8.51 -6.30 2.86
C SER A 133 -7.20 -6.90 3.32
N VAL A 134 -6.16 -6.75 2.49
CA VAL A 134 -4.78 -7.08 2.85
C VAL A 134 -4.15 -5.88 3.57
N LYS A 135 -3.60 -6.10 4.77
CA LYS A 135 -2.88 -5.10 5.55
C LYS A 135 -1.61 -4.69 4.80
N ASN A 136 -1.38 -3.38 4.74
CA ASN A 136 -0.16 -2.82 4.17
C ASN A 136 0.53 -1.95 5.23
N PHE A 137 1.68 -2.43 5.71
CA PHE A 137 2.50 -1.72 6.69
C PHE A 137 3.56 -0.82 6.05
N TYR A 138 3.77 -0.98 4.74
CA TYR A 138 4.70 -0.13 4.01
C TYR A 138 3.95 1.05 3.43
N GLU A 139 4.39 2.24 3.79
CA GLU A 139 4.11 3.41 2.98
C GLU A 139 4.74 3.17 1.61
N THR A 140 3.94 2.77 0.63
CA THR A 140 4.31 2.99 -0.77
C THR A 140 4.75 4.45 -0.84
N PRO A 141 5.97 4.77 -1.30
CA PRO A 141 6.44 6.15 -1.35
C PRO A 141 5.47 6.94 -2.22
N LYS A 142 4.48 7.59 -1.59
CA LYS A 142 3.44 8.41 -2.21
C LYS A 142 3.99 9.77 -2.63
N GLY A 143 5.28 9.81 -2.96
CA GLY A 143 5.88 10.84 -3.77
C GLY A 143 6.24 10.23 -5.12
N SER A 144 5.25 10.02 -5.99
CA SER A 144 5.58 9.91 -7.43
C SER A 144 6.52 11.07 -7.78
N LEU A 145 7.54 10.85 -8.61
CA LEU A 145 8.42 11.94 -9.06
C LEU A 145 7.59 13.13 -9.57
N MET A 146 6.43 12.84 -10.16
CA MET A 146 5.44 13.84 -10.55
C MET A 146 4.81 14.57 -9.35
N GLY A 147 4.48 13.87 -8.26
CA GLY A 147 4.04 14.48 -7.01
C GLY A 147 5.09 15.39 -6.38
N LEU A 148 6.37 15.00 -6.43
CA LEU A 148 7.47 15.86 -6.00
C LEU A 148 7.62 17.10 -6.89
N ILE A 149 7.56 16.94 -8.22
CA ILE A 149 7.60 18.05 -9.17
C ILE A 149 6.40 18.99 -8.98
N MET A 150 5.21 18.45 -8.78
CA MET A 150 3.95 19.20 -8.64
C MET A 150 3.85 19.96 -7.30
N ASN A 151 4.55 19.49 -6.27
CA ASN A 151 4.68 20.16 -4.98
C ASN A 151 5.94 21.04 -4.86
N SER A 152 6.81 21.03 -5.87
CA SER A 152 7.98 21.90 -5.94
C SER A 152 7.61 23.32 -6.38
N PRO A 153 8.55 24.29 -6.31
CA PRO A 153 8.38 25.62 -6.91
C PRO A 153 8.05 25.62 -8.41
N LEU A 154 8.33 24.51 -9.12
CA LEU A 154 7.98 24.33 -10.53
C LEU A 154 6.56 23.78 -10.74
N GLY A 155 5.88 23.35 -9.69
CA GLY A 155 4.53 22.79 -9.76
C GLY A 155 3.53 23.64 -10.54
N PRO A 156 3.48 24.98 -10.38
CA PRO A 156 2.62 25.84 -11.19
C PRO A 156 2.88 25.76 -12.70
N VAL A 157 4.14 25.53 -13.12
CA VAL A 157 4.53 25.38 -14.53
C VAL A 157 3.96 24.08 -15.12
N PHE A 158 4.02 22.99 -14.35
CA PHE A 158 3.55 21.67 -14.75
C PHE A 158 2.03 21.46 -14.60
N LYS A 159 1.34 22.35 -13.86
CA LYS A 159 -0.13 22.37 -13.76
C LYS A 159 -0.82 22.96 -15.01
N ASN A 160 -0.14 23.84 -15.75
CA ASN A 160 -0.70 24.48 -16.94
C ASN A 160 -0.03 23.94 -18.21
N LYS A 161 -0.81 23.28 -19.08
CA LYS A 161 -0.32 22.66 -20.33
C LYS A 161 0.45 23.64 -21.23
N TRP A 162 0.04 24.91 -21.26
CA TRP A 162 0.72 25.94 -22.04
C TRP A 162 2.11 26.29 -21.47
N LEU A 163 2.18 26.52 -20.15
CA LEU A 163 3.45 26.81 -19.46
C LEU A 163 4.39 25.61 -19.47
N SER A 164 3.85 24.39 -19.33
CA SER A 164 4.62 23.15 -19.48
C SER A 164 5.23 23.04 -20.87
N GLY A 165 4.46 23.35 -21.92
CA GLY A 165 4.95 23.37 -23.29
C GLY A 165 6.09 24.38 -23.50
N ILE A 166 5.93 25.61 -23.00
CA ILE A 166 6.98 26.64 -23.05
C ILE A 166 8.23 26.19 -22.29
N PHE A 167 8.06 25.61 -21.09
CA PHE A 167 9.17 25.13 -20.28
C PHE A 167 9.96 24.03 -20.98
N ILE A 168 9.28 23.05 -21.58
CA ILE A 168 9.92 21.96 -22.34
C ILE A 168 10.65 22.52 -23.56
N ALA A 169 10.06 23.46 -24.30
CA ALA A 169 10.70 24.09 -25.45
C ALA A 169 11.96 24.87 -25.03
N SER A 170 11.87 25.62 -23.93
CA SER A 170 12.99 26.40 -23.38
C SER A 170 14.14 25.50 -22.91
N LEU A 171 13.80 24.42 -22.19
CA LEU A 171 14.77 23.44 -21.73
C LEU A 171 15.45 22.73 -22.90
N SER A 172 14.69 22.41 -23.95
CA SER A 172 15.21 21.79 -25.17
C SER A 172 16.19 22.72 -25.89
N MET A 173 15.88 24.02 -26.00
CA MET A 173 16.81 25.00 -26.58
C MET A 173 18.10 25.16 -25.76
N LEU A 174 18.00 25.11 -24.44
CA LEU A 174 19.15 25.21 -23.54
C LEU A 174 20.05 23.97 -23.61
N LEU A 175 19.45 22.78 -23.75
CA LEU A 175 20.17 21.51 -23.83
C LEU A 175 20.59 21.14 -25.25
N ALA A 176 20.00 21.73 -26.29
CA ALA A 176 20.28 21.41 -27.70
C ALA A 176 21.78 21.43 -28.06
N PRO A 177 22.60 22.43 -27.64
CA PRO A 177 24.03 22.43 -27.95
C PRO A 177 24.76 21.25 -27.30
N LYS A 178 24.37 20.89 -26.07
CA LYS A 178 24.96 19.78 -25.31
C LYS A 178 24.58 18.42 -25.88
N LEU A 179 23.32 18.27 -26.32
CA LEU A 179 22.87 17.05 -26.99
C LEU A 179 23.57 16.89 -28.34
N LEU A 180 23.73 17.96 -29.11
CA LEU A 180 24.51 17.94 -30.36
C LEU A 180 25.99 17.57 -30.13
N GLU A 181 26.62 18.09 -29.07
CA GLU A 181 28.00 17.72 -28.71
C GLU A 181 28.17 16.21 -28.41
N ILE A 182 27.15 15.56 -27.84
CA ILE A 182 27.20 14.14 -27.47
C ILE A 182 26.89 13.23 -28.67
N PHE A 183 25.82 13.54 -29.41
CA PHE A 183 25.32 12.65 -30.46
C PHE A 183 25.88 12.96 -31.86
N ALA A 184 26.31 14.19 -32.11
CA ALA A 184 26.81 14.65 -33.42
C ALA A 184 27.97 15.65 -33.27
N PRO A 185 29.12 15.23 -32.72
CA PRO A 185 30.24 16.12 -32.38
C PRO A 185 30.83 16.86 -33.60
N GLU A 186 30.76 16.27 -34.80
CA GLU A 186 31.24 16.92 -36.02
C GLU A 186 30.36 18.10 -36.44
N VAL A 187 29.03 17.95 -36.34
CA VAL A 187 28.07 19.02 -36.60
C VAL A 187 28.19 20.13 -35.55
N ALA A 188 28.46 19.76 -34.29
CA ALA A 188 28.71 20.73 -33.22
C ALA A 188 29.98 21.56 -33.50
N LYS A 189 31.05 20.94 -34.02
CA LYS A 189 32.27 21.66 -34.42
C LYS A 189 32.04 22.61 -35.58
N SER A 190 31.37 22.17 -36.65
CA SER A 190 31.11 23.03 -37.81
C SER A 190 30.22 24.24 -37.46
N ILE A 191 29.25 24.06 -36.56
CA ILE A 191 28.40 25.17 -36.09
C ILE A 191 29.21 26.16 -35.23
N LYS A 192 30.13 25.67 -34.39
CA LYS A 192 31.01 26.55 -33.59
C LYS A 192 31.97 27.34 -34.47
N GLU A 193 32.59 26.70 -35.44
CA GLU A 193 33.50 27.35 -36.39
C GLU A 193 32.77 28.43 -37.20
N ALA A 194 31.57 28.14 -37.71
CA ALA A 194 30.74 29.12 -38.40
C ALA A 194 30.31 30.31 -37.50
N GLN A 195 29.99 30.06 -36.23
CA GLN A 195 29.68 31.12 -35.27
C GLN A 195 30.90 31.98 -34.94
N GLU A 196 32.09 31.39 -34.84
CA GLU A 196 33.33 32.12 -34.61
C GLU A 196 33.71 33.00 -35.80
N GLU A 197 33.53 32.51 -37.03
CA GLU A 197 33.78 33.28 -38.25
C GLU A 197 32.85 34.51 -38.34
N VAL A 198 31.54 34.32 -38.14
CA VAL A 198 30.56 35.42 -38.13
C VAL A 198 30.84 36.44 -37.02
N ASN A 199 31.29 35.99 -35.85
CA ASN A 199 31.63 36.91 -34.75
C ASN A 199 32.92 37.69 -35.04
N ARG A 200 33.91 37.07 -35.67
CA ARG A 200 35.14 37.76 -36.12
C ARG A 200 34.83 38.82 -37.17
N GLU A 201 34.00 38.50 -38.16
CA GLU A 201 33.54 39.47 -39.17
C GLU A 201 32.81 40.65 -38.53
N ARG A 202 31.90 40.38 -37.58
CA ARG A 202 31.18 41.45 -36.85
C ARG A 202 32.08 42.31 -35.98
N GLN A 203 33.13 41.74 -35.39
CA GLN A 203 34.13 42.51 -34.64
C GLN A 203 34.95 43.39 -35.57
N GLN A 204 35.43 42.85 -36.69
CA GLN A 204 36.18 43.61 -37.70
C GLN A 204 35.34 44.74 -38.31
N GLU A 205 34.05 44.51 -38.58
CA GLU A 205 33.14 45.55 -39.04
C GLU A 205 32.95 46.68 -38.00
N ARG A 206 32.86 46.32 -36.72
CA ARG A 206 32.73 47.30 -35.62
C ARG A 206 34.01 48.12 -35.48
N GLU A 207 35.17 47.49 -35.54
CA GLU A 207 36.47 48.16 -35.49
C GLU A 207 36.67 49.07 -36.71
N ALA A 208 36.32 48.63 -37.91
CA ALA A 208 36.38 49.44 -39.12
C ALA A 208 35.42 50.65 -39.06
N LYS A 209 34.20 50.47 -38.53
CA LYS A 209 33.23 51.57 -38.31
C LYS A 209 33.74 52.56 -37.27
N LEU A 210 34.38 52.10 -36.20
CA LEU A 210 34.99 52.96 -35.17
C LEU A 210 36.21 53.72 -35.71
N ALA A 211 37.08 53.08 -36.49
CA ALA A 211 38.24 53.70 -37.12
C ALA A 211 37.83 54.79 -38.14
N ARG A 212 36.79 54.53 -38.95
CA ARG A 212 36.22 55.53 -39.88
C ARG A 212 35.65 56.74 -39.15
N LYS A 213 34.92 56.53 -38.05
CA LYS A 213 34.41 57.63 -37.21
C LYS A 213 35.54 58.46 -36.57
N ALA A 214 36.61 57.80 -36.11
CA ALA A 214 37.77 58.48 -35.53
C ALA A 214 38.56 59.32 -36.55
N GLN A 215 38.63 58.89 -37.82
CA GLN A 215 39.27 59.66 -38.89
C GLN A 215 38.44 60.87 -39.33
N GLN A 216 37.10 60.76 -39.35
CA GLN A 216 36.20 61.87 -39.67
C GLN A 216 36.19 62.96 -38.59
N ALA A 217 36.49 62.63 -37.33
CA ALA A 217 36.57 63.58 -36.22
C ALA A 217 37.89 64.39 -36.15
N LYS A 218 38.87 64.10 -37.00
CA LYS A 218 40.19 64.77 -37.04
C LYS A 218 40.37 65.76 -38.22
N LYS A 219 39.35 65.95 -39.06
CA LYS A 219 39.29 66.98 -40.10
C LYS A 219 38.37 68.11 -39.67
#